data_AF-A0A6I1ZFM3-F1
#
_entry.id   AF-A0A6I1ZFM3-F1
#
_cell.length_a   1.000
_cell.length_b   1.000
_cell.length_c   1.000
_cell.angle_alpha   90.00
_cell.angle_beta   90.00
_cell.angle_gamma   90.00
#
_symmetry.space_group_name_H-M   'P 1'
#
loop_
_entity.id
_entity.type
_entity.pdbx_description
1 polymer ?
#
loop_
_entity_poly.entity_id
_entity_poly.type
_entity_poly.pdbx_seq_one_letter_code
_entity_poly.pdbx_strand_id
1 'polypeptide(L)' 'MSYKEEVRDKIQGSAERTEERIKLWEEVHAALDHGGVEQVSSMLAERVESLKCEFEEAIRKLQEML' A
#
# COMPACT_ATOMS: atom_id res chain seq x y z
N MET A 1 21.63 -12.55 -5.96
CA MET A 1 20.55 -12.48 -4.97
C MET A 1 19.23 -12.68 -5.70
N SER A 2 18.28 -13.35 -5.05
CA SER A 2 16.92 -13.52 -5.57
C SER A 2 16.17 -12.19 -5.46
N TYR A 3 15.27 -11.90 -6.40
CA TYR A 3 14.39 -10.73 -6.32
C TYR A 3 13.57 -10.72 -5.00
N LYS A 4 13.28 -11.90 -4.43
CA LYS A 4 12.66 -12.02 -3.08
C LYS A 4 13.56 -11.45 -1.97
N GLU A 5 14.88 -11.59 -2.07
CA GLU A 5 15.84 -11.01 -1.12
C GLU A 5 15.90 -9.49 -1.27
N GLU A 6 15.88 -8.96 -2.49
CA GLU A 6 15.84 -7.51 -2.74
C GLU A 6 14.57 -6.84 -2.19
N VAL A 7 13.42 -7.52 -2.30
CA VAL A 7 12.17 -7.03 -1.70
C VAL A 7 12.27 -7.02 -0.18
N ARG A 8 12.84 -8.08 0.43
CA ARG A 8 13.04 -8.15 1.88
C ARG A 8 13.99 -7.06 2.40
N ASP A 9 15.07 -6.81 1.69
CA ASP A 9 16.01 -5.73 2.00
C ASP A 9 15.36 -4.36 1.85
N LYS A 10 14.49 -4.17 0.84
CA LYS A 10 13.68 -2.96 0.73
C LYS A 10 12.72 -2.80 1.89
N ILE A 11 12.19 -3.87 2.47
CA ILE A 11 11.28 -3.83 3.62
C ILE A 11 12.04 -3.46 4.90
N GLN A 12 13.21 -4.07 5.13
CA GLN A 12 13.95 -3.97 6.40
C GLN A 12 14.99 -2.82 6.46
N GLY A 13 15.41 -2.25 5.31
CA GLY A 13 16.64 -1.46 5.23
C GLY A 13 16.56 0.07 5.26
N SER A 14 15.47 0.73 5.65
CA SER A 14 15.37 2.20 5.56
C SER A 14 14.81 2.85 6.83
N ALA A 15 15.64 3.67 7.48
CA ALA A 15 15.34 4.45 8.68
C ALA A 15 14.25 5.56 8.51
N GLU A 16 13.72 5.73 7.30
CA GLU A 16 12.73 6.76 6.93
C GLU A 16 11.32 6.20 6.65
N ARG A 17 11.06 4.92 6.97
CA ARG A 17 9.76 4.30 6.68
C ARG A 17 8.87 4.30 7.91
N THR A 18 7.72 4.96 7.79
CA THR A 18 6.65 4.88 8.79
C THR A 18 6.14 3.44 8.91
N GLU A 19 5.62 3.09 10.08
CA GLU A 19 5.02 1.78 10.38
C GLU A 19 3.99 1.35 9.31
N GLU A 20 3.22 2.32 8.80
CA GLU A 20 2.25 2.15 7.72
C GLU A 20 2.87 1.64 6.42
N ARG A 21 4.08 2.13 6.08
CA ARG A 21 4.79 1.70 4.87
C ARG A 21 5.33 0.29 5.02
N ILE A 22 5.78 -0.10 6.21
CA ILE A 22 6.23 -1.46 6.50
C ILE A 22 5.05 -2.41 6.35
N LYS A 23 3.93 -2.10 7.00
CA LYS A 23 2.70 -2.89 6.94
C LYS A 23 2.18 -3.09 5.51
N LEU A 24 2.19 -2.03 4.68
CA LEU A 24 1.81 -2.14 3.27
C LEU A 24 2.68 -3.15 2.51
N TRP A 25 3.99 -3.19 2.78
CA TRP A 25 4.87 -4.17 2.15
C TRP A 25 4.65 -5.59 2.64
N GLU A 26 4.32 -5.78 3.91
CA GLU A 26 3.93 -7.09 4.45
C GLU A 26 2.65 -7.60 3.76
N GLU A 27 1.66 -6.73 3.57
CA GLU A 27 0.43 -7.02 2.83
C GLU A 27 0.73 -7.39 1.36
N VAL A 28 1.61 -6.65 0.67
CA VAL A 28 2.08 -6.97 -0.69
C VAL A 28 2.74 -8.35 -0.74
N HIS A 29 3.61 -8.66 0.23
CA HIS A 29 4.27 -9.96 0.28
C HIS A 29 3.26 -11.09 0.50
N ALA A 30 2.30 -10.91 1.40
CA ALA A 30 1.25 -11.88 1.64
C ALA A 30 0.38 -12.11 0.39
N ALA A 31 -0.04 -11.04 -0.29
CA ALA A 31 -0.81 -11.12 -1.53
C ALA A 31 -0.05 -11.88 -2.63
N LEU A 32 1.26 -11.61 -2.77
CA LEU A 32 2.11 -12.30 -3.73
C LEU A 32 2.18 -13.81 -3.46
N ASP A 33 2.31 -14.23 -2.20
CA ASP A 33 2.37 -15.65 -1.83
C ASP A 33 1.01 -16.36 -2.01
N HIS A 34 -0.12 -15.67 -1.89
CA HIS A 34 -1.47 -16.26 -2.01
C HIS A 34 -1.97 -16.36 -3.45
N GLY A 35 -1.69 -15.38 -4.29
CA GLY A 35 -2.30 -15.28 -5.63
C GLY A 35 -1.44 -14.58 -6.66
N GLY A 36 -0.14 -14.46 -6.41
CA GLY A 36 0.79 -13.90 -7.37
C GLY A 36 0.58 -12.41 -7.63
N VAL A 37 0.98 -11.97 -8.82
CA VAL A 37 1.00 -10.55 -9.20
C VAL A 37 -0.43 -10.02 -9.39
N GLU A 38 -1.35 -10.86 -9.82
CA GLU A 38 -2.76 -10.54 -9.98
C GLU A 38 -3.38 -10.13 -8.64
N GLN A 39 -3.11 -10.89 -7.57
CA GLN A 39 -3.62 -10.59 -6.24
C GLN A 39 -3.01 -9.31 -5.67
N VAL A 40 -1.71 -9.08 -5.88
CA VAL A 40 -1.06 -7.81 -5.51
C VAL A 40 -1.71 -6.64 -6.24
N SER A 41 -2.01 -6.80 -7.53
CA SER A 41 -2.61 -5.75 -8.36
C SER A 41 -4.02 -5.41 -7.90
N SER A 42 -4.85 -6.43 -7.60
CA SER A 42 -6.20 -6.23 -7.05
C SER A 42 -6.17 -5.51 -5.70
N MET A 43 -5.33 -5.98 -4.79
CA MET A 43 -5.18 -5.38 -3.45
C MET A 43 -4.79 -3.90 -3.53
N LEU A 44 -3.80 -3.56 -4.36
CA LEU A 44 -3.38 -2.16 -4.53
C LEU A 44 -4.47 -1.31 -5.18
N ALA A 45 -5.21 -1.85 -6.15
CA ALA A 45 -6.32 -1.15 -6.79
C ALA A 45 -7.43 -0.81 -5.78
N GLU A 46 -7.84 -1.76 -4.94
CA GLU A 46 -8.81 -1.53 -3.86
C GLU A 46 -8.34 -0.46 -2.88
N ARG A 47 -7.06 -0.50 -2.50
CA ARG A 47 -6.48 0.46 -1.57
C ARG A 47 -6.47 1.89 -2.14
N VAL A 48 -6.11 2.03 -3.42
CA VAL A 48 -6.14 3.32 -4.12
C VAL A 48 -7.56 3.86 -4.21
N GLU A 49 -8.54 3.01 -4.49
CA GLU A 49 -9.93 3.43 -4.61
C GLU A 49 -10.50 3.89 -3.25
N SER A 50 -10.23 3.15 -2.17
CA SER A 50 -10.58 3.58 -0.80
C SER A 50 -10.00 4.96 -0.48
N LEU A 51 -8.72 5.17 -0.81
CA LEU A 51 -8.03 6.43 -0.54
C LEU A 51 -8.63 7.60 -1.33
N LYS A 52 -9.03 7.37 -2.60
CA LYS A 52 -9.75 8.39 -3.38
C LYS A 52 -11.06 8.78 -2.71
N CYS A 53 -11.87 7.81 -2.29
CA CYS A 53 -13.14 8.10 -1.61
C CYS A 53 -12.94 8.92 -0.33
N GLU A 54 -11.92 8.59 0.48
CA GLU A 54 -11.58 9.36 1.69
C GLU A 54 -11.18 10.80 1.36
N PHE A 55 -10.39 11.01 0.31
CA PHE A 55 -10.02 12.36 -0.13
C PHE A 55 -11.20 13.14 -0.73
N GLU A 56 -12.06 12.50 -1.50
CA GLU A 56 -13.29 13.12 -2.02
C GLU A 56 -14.20 13.58 -0.88
N GLU A 57 -14.36 12.75 0.16
CA GLU A 57 -15.13 13.14 1.34
C GLU A 57 -14.48 14.32 2.09
N ALA A 58 -13.15 14.30 2.24
CA ALA A 58 -12.42 15.39 2.87
C ALA A 58 -12.57 16.70 2.08
N ILE A 59 -12.47 16.66 0.75
CA ILE A 59 -12.69 17.83 -0.12
C ILE A 59 -14.11 18.35 0.01
N ARG A 60 -15.12 17.46 0.01
CA ARG A 60 -16.52 17.85 0.19
C ARG A 60 -16.73 18.60 1.52
N LYS A 61 -16.17 18.06 2.62
CA LYS A 61 -16.24 18.72 3.94
C LYS A 61 -15.58 20.10 3.94
N LEU A 62 -14.44 20.24 3.27
CA LEU A 62 -13.76 21.54 3.15
C LEU A 62 -14.57 22.55 2.34
N GLN A 63 -15.26 22.11 1.27
CA GLN A 63 -16.13 22.97 0.47
C GLN A 63 -17.38 23.44 1.23
N GLU A 64 -17.95 22.61 2.11
CA GLU A 64 -19.10 22.98 2.95
C GLU A 64 -18.73 23.99 4.05
N MET A 65 -17.44 24.14 4.36
CA MET A 65 -16.94 25.10 5.35
C MET A 65 -16.64 26.50 4.78
N LEU A 66 -16.57 26.63 3.44
CA LEU A 66 -16.32 27.88 2.72
C LEU A 66 -17.62 28.56 2.31
#